data_AF-A0AA88WN25-F1
#
_entry.id   AF-A0AA88WN25-F1
#
_cell.length_a   1.000
_cell.length_b   1.000
_cell.length_c   1.000
_cell.angle_alpha   90.00
_cell.angle_beta   90.00
_cell.angle_gamma   90.00
#
_symmetry.space_group_name_H-M   'P 1'
#
loop_
_entity.id
_entity.type
_entity.pdbx_description
1 polymer ?
#
loop_
_entity_poly.entity_id
_entity_poly.type
_entity_poly.pdbx_seq_one_letter_code
_entity_poly.pdbx_strand_id
1 'polypeptide(L)'
;MPHSDNQDSHGATLSGLNQRLNYLCDQLEAEEKQGEELKQMQTERQRKFWFDAPIEELNLDQLMKLQVLWGGLQKKVVDMQVVRRLAVGSISAPLSSTNYAGAIDLNVATTAEMDAGVHP
;
A
#
# COMPACT_ATOMS: atom_id res chain seq x y z
N MET A 1 39.40 -14.29 -44.91
CA MET A 1 39.59 -14.35 -43.45
C MET A 1 38.50 -13.50 -42.80
N PRO A 2 37.57 -14.06 -42.01
CA PRO A 2 36.60 -13.27 -41.27
C PRO A 2 37.05 -13.16 -39.81
N HIS A 3 37.58 -12.00 -39.40
CA HIS A 3 37.86 -11.70 -37.99
C HIS A 3 37.19 -10.39 -37.52
N SER A 4 36.37 -9.74 -38.35
CA SER A 4 35.80 -8.44 -38.03
C SER A 4 34.49 -8.48 -37.23
N ASP A 5 33.74 -9.58 -37.23
CA ASP A 5 32.39 -9.62 -36.61
C ASP A 5 32.40 -9.71 -35.07
N ASN A 6 33.52 -10.12 -34.45
CA ASN A 6 33.57 -10.32 -33.00
C ASN A 6 33.88 -9.03 -32.23
N GLN A 7 34.45 -8.01 -32.88
CA GLN A 7 34.92 -6.78 -32.21
C GLN A 7 33.78 -5.80 -31.92
N ASP A 8 32.75 -5.77 -32.76
CA ASP A 8 31.56 -4.91 -32.59
C ASP A 8 30.62 -5.43 -31.49
N SER A 9 30.56 -6.75 -31.30
CA SER A 9 29.74 -7.39 -30.26
C SER A 9 30.22 -7.06 -28.84
N HIS A 10 31.54 -7.04 -28.63
CA HIS A 10 32.13 -6.70 -27.34
C HIS A 10 31.91 -5.23 -26.98
N GLY A 11 32.08 -4.32 -27.95
CA GLY A 11 31.81 -2.89 -27.77
C GLY A 11 30.34 -2.60 -27.48
N ALA A 12 29.42 -3.26 -28.21
CA ALA A 12 27.98 -3.14 -27.97
C ALA A 12 27.57 -3.66 -26.58
N THR A 13 28.15 -4.79 -26.15
CA THR A 13 27.92 -5.36 -24.81
C THR A 13 28.41 -4.43 -23.71
N LEU A 14 29.62 -3.88 -23.86
CA LEU A 14 30.20 -2.92 -22.90
C LEU A 14 29.35 -1.65 -22.79
N SER A 15 28.90 -1.11 -23.93
CA SER A 15 28.03 0.07 -23.98
C SER A 15 26.68 -0.18 -23.30
N GLY A 16 26.06 -1.33 -23.56
CA GLY A 16 24.81 -1.72 -22.90
C GLY A 16 24.95 -1.90 -21.38
N LEU A 17 26.07 -2.47 -20.93
CA LEU A 17 26.38 -2.57 -19.50
C LEU A 17 26.59 -1.21 -18.85
N ASN A 18 27.34 -0.30 -19.51
CA ASN A 18 27.52 1.07 -19.02
C ASN A 18 26.21 1.84 -18.95
N GLN A 19 25.33 1.70 -19.95
CA GLN A 19 24.02 2.34 -19.93
C GLN A 19 23.17 1.84 -18.76
N ARG A 20 23.19 0.53 -18.50
CA ARG A 20 22.47 -0.06 -17.37
C ARG A 20 23.05 0.36 -16.03
N LEU A 21 24.38 0.47 -15.92
CA LEU A 21 25.05 0.95 -14.73
C LEU A 21 24.63 2.40 -14.42
N ASN A 22 24.72 3.29 -15.40
CA ASN A 22 24.31 4.69 -15.24
C ASN A 22 22.83 4.80 -14.83
N TYR A 23 21.95 4.03 -15.48
CA TYR A 23 20.53 4.02 -15.13
C TYR A 23 20.28 3.57 -13.67
N LEU A 24 21.05 2.60 -13.16
CA LEU A 24 20.95 2.19 -11.76
C LEU A 24 21.52 3.25 -10.81
N CYS A 25 22.60 3.93 -11.20
CA CYS A 25 23.13 5.05 -10.44
C CYS A 25 22.11 6.20 -10.33
N ASP A 26 21.46 6.55 -11.44
CA ASP A 26 20.44 7.60 -11.48
C ASP A 26 19.24 7.25 -10.58
N GLN A 27 18.83 5.98 -10.56
CA GLN A 27 17.77 5.53 -9.65
C GLN A 27 18.19 5.63 -8.18
N LEU A 28 19.42 5.21 -7.86
CA LEU A 28 19.93 5.27 -6.50
C LEU A 28 19.98 6.71 -6.00
N GLU A 29 20.46 7.63 -6.83
CA GLU A 29 20.50 9.06 -6.50
C GLU A 29 19.08 9.63 -6.29
N ALA A 30 18.10 9.21 -7.11
CA ALA A 30 16.72 9.60 -6.93
C ALA A 30 16.11 9.08 -5.62
N GLU A 31 16.37 7.82 -5.25
CA GLU A 31 15.94 7.25 -3.97
C GLU A 31 16.63 7.93 -2.77
N GLU A 32 17.93 8.23 -2.88
CA GLU A 32 18.67 8.97 -1.84
C GLU A 32 18.04 10.34 -1.59
N LYS A 33 17.76 11.09 -2.66
CA LYS A 33 17.07 12.39 -2.57
C LYS A 33 15.69 12.27 -1.93
N GLN A 34 14.89 11.27 -2.32
CA GLN A 34 13.60 11.02 -1.67
C GLN A 34 13.75 10.70 -0.18
N GLY A 35 14.76 9.92 0.19
CA GLY A 35 15.10 9.64 1.58
C GLY A 35 15.45 10.90 2.37
N GLU A 36 16.22 11.81 1.77
CA GLU A 36 16.56 13.10 2.38
C GLU A 36 15.32 14.00 2.57
N GLU A 37 14.46 14.09 1.56
CA GLU A 37 13.20 14.84 1.64
C GLU A 37 12.29 14.30 2.75
N LEU A 38 12.15 12.98 2.86
CA LEU A 38 11.38 12.34 3.95
C LEU A 38 11.99 12.63 5.32
N LYS A 39 13.31 12.60 5.44
CA LYS A 39 14.01 12.93 6.70
C LYS A 39 13.79 14.39 7.10
N GLN A 40 13.81 15.31 6.13
CA GLN A 40 13.50 16.72 6.37
C GLN A 40 12.05 16.90 6.83
N MET A 41 11.09 16.29 6.13
CA MET A 41 9.67 16.33 6.50
C MET A 41 9.43 15.77 7.91
N GLN A 42 10.09 14.67 8.26
CA GLN A 42 10.03 14.11 9.61
C GLN A 42 10.58 15.10 10.65
N THR A 43 11.75 15.68 10.39
CA THR A 43 12.38 16.66 11.29
C THR A 43 11.49 17.89 11.49
N GLU A 44 10.86 18.39 10.43
CA GLU A 44 9.90 19.50 10.51
C GLU A 44 8.66 19.13 11.32
N ARG A 45 8.14 17.91 11.13
CA ARG A 45 7.00 17.42 11.89
C ARG A 45 7.32 17.29 13.37
N GLN A 46 8.50 16.76 13.73
CA GLN A 46 8.99 16.67 15.10
C GLN A 46 9.15 18.03 15.77
N ARG A 47 9.63 19.05 15.03
CA ARG A 47 9.71 20.44 15.54
C ARG A 47 8.34 21.05 15.83
N LYS A 48 7.34 20.70 15.01
CA LYS A 48 5.99 21.26 15.10
C LYS A 48 5.11 20.52 16.11
N PHE A 49 5.27 19.22 16.23
CA PHE A 49 4.41 18.34 17.01
C PHE A 49 5.24 17.53 17.98
N TRP A 50 5.10 17.84 19.26
CA TRP A 50 5.84 17.17 20.33
C TRP A 50 5.59 15.65 20.37
N PHE A 51 4.43 15.15 19.92
CA PHE A 51 4.10 13.72 19.93
C PHE A 51 4.74 12.93 18.78
N ASP A 52 5.37 13.61 17.83
CA ASP A 52 6.03 12.99 16.68
C ASP A 52 7.54 12.77 16.91
N ALA A 53 8.07 13.29 18.03
CA ALA A 53 9.43 13.00 18.49
C ALA A 53 9.56 11.53 18.91
N PRO A 54 10.79 10.96 18.86
CA PRO A 54 11.07 9.62 19.38
C PRO A 54 10.56 9.44 20.80
N ILE A 55 10.09 8.23 21.13
CA ILE A 55 9.48 7.94 22.43
C ILE A 55 10.47 8.17 23.58
N GLU A 56 11.75 7.96 23.33
CA GLU A 56 12.86 8.18 24.26
C GLU A 56 13.08 9.66 24.61
N GLU A 57 12.62 10.58 23.75
CA GLU A 57 12.75 12.02 23.93
C GLU A 57 11.53 12.66 24.62
N LEU A 58 10.45 11.89 24.81
CA LEU A 58 9.24 12.37 25.46
C LEU A 58 9.36 12.27 26.98
N ASN A 59 8.94 13.33 27.67
CA ASN A 59 8.84 13.30 29.13
C ASN A 59 7.58 12.54 29.61
N LEU A 60 7.56 12.19 30.90
CA LEU A 60 6.47 11.40 31.49
C LEU A 60 5.09 12.04 31.28
N ASP A 61 4.98 13.36 31.44
CA ASP A 61 3.70 14.06 31.27
C ASP A 61 3.21 14.00 29.82
N GLN A 62 4.12 14.15 28.85
CA GLN A 62 3.84 14.00 27.43
C GLN A 62 3.38 12.58 27.10
N LEU A 63 4.06 11.56 27.63
CA LEU A 63 3.72 10.16 27.45
C LEU A 63 2.32 9.84 28.02
N MET A 64 2.03 10.30 29.23
CA MET A 64 0.72 10.12 29.85
C MET A 64 -0.39 10.82 29.05
N LYS A 65 -0.15 12.04 28.58
CA LYS A 65 -1.11 12.75 27.71
C LYS A 65 -1.34 11.99 26.41
N LEU A 66 -0.29 11.49 25.77
CA LEU A 66 -0.38 10.72 24.54
C LEU A 66 -1.19 9.43 24.75
N GLN A 67 -0.96 8.73 25.86
CA GLN A 67 -1.72 7.52 26.22
C GLN A 67 -3.22 7.80 26.36
N VAL A 68 -3.59 8.88 27.06
CA VAL A 68 -5.00 9.27 27.24
C VAL A 68 -5.65 9.65 25.90
N LEU A 69 -4.97 10.47 25.09
CA LEU A 69 -5.47 10.90 23.78
C LEU A 69 -5.65 9.71 22.84
N TRP A 70 -4.70 8.77 22.83
CA TRP A 70 -4.75 7.55 22.03
C TRP A 70 -5.93 6.66 22.43
N GLY A 71 -6.13 6.41 23.73
CA GLY A 71 -7.28 5.65 24.21
C GLY A 71 -8.62 6.31 23.84
N GLY A 72 -8.69 7.64 23.94
CA GLY A 72 -9.85 8.42 23.50
C GLY A 72 -10.10 8.30 21.99
N LEU A 73 -9.05 8.35 21.18
CA LEU A 73 -9.15 8.18 19.73
C LEU A 73 -9.61 6.77 19.36
N GLN A 74 -9.03 5.73 19.96
CA GLN A 74 -9.43 4.34 19.74
C GLN A 74 -10.91 4.13 20.04
N LYS A 75 -11.39 4.64 21.18
CA LYS A 75 -12.80 4.58 21.54
C LYS A 75 -13.68 5.25 20.48
N LYS A 76 -13.33 6.48 20.06
CA LYS A 76 -14.08 7.21 19.02
C LYS A 76 -14.12 6.46 17.68
N VAL A 77 -13.03 5.81 17.29
CA VAL A 77 -12.99 5.02 16.05
C VAL A 77 -13.94 3.82 16.14
N VAL A 78 -13.94 3.10 17.28
CA VAL A 78 -14.87 1.97 17.50
C VAL A 78 -16.32 2.45 17.49
N ASP A 79 -16.62 3.53 18.23
CA ASP A 79 -17.96 4.12 18.27
C ASP A 79 -18.43 4.53 16.86
N MET A 80 -17.56 5.16 16.07
CA MET A 80 -17.86 5.53 14.68
C MET A 80 -18.19 4.32 13.80
N GLN A 81 -17.46 3.20 13.96
CA GLN A 81 -17.75 1.98 13.20
C GLN A 81 -19.09 1.36 13.61
N VAL A 82 -19.44 1.37 14.89
CA VAL A 82 -20.75 0.89 15.38
C VAL A 82 -21.86 1.76 14.79
N VAL A 83 -21.74 3.08 14.90
CA VAL A 83 -22.71 4.03 14.31
C VAL A 83 -22.84 3.80 12.80
N ARG A 84 -21.73 3.64 12.07
CA ARG A 84 -21.75 3.35 10.63
C ARG A 84 -22.50 2.05 10.34
N ARG A 85 -22.28 0.98 11.09
CA ARG A 85 -22.98 -0.30 10.90
C ARG A 85 -24.47 -0.20 11.21
N LEU A 86 -24.85 0.54 12.26
CA LEU A 86 -26.26 0.75 12.62
C LEU A 86 -26.98 1.65 11.60
N ALA A 87 -26.30 2.65 11.05
CA ALA A 87 -26.82 3.50 9.97
C ALA A 87 -26.96 2.75 8.63
N VAL A 88 -26.13 1.73 8.40
CA VAL A 88 -26.21 0.82 7.23
C VAL A 88 -27.19 -0.35 7.49
N GLY A 89 -27.95 -0.31 8.60
CA GLY A 89 -28.99 -1.28 8.98
C GLY A 89 -30.27 -1.27 8.14
N SER A 90 -30.20 -0.86 6.86
CA SER A 90 -31.22 -1.10 5.83
C SER A 90 -30.54 -1.79 4.65
N ILE A 91 -30.79 -3.09 4.52
CA ILE A 91 -30.17 -4.07 3.60
C ILE A 91 -30.24 -3.58 2.14
N SER A 92 -29.15 -3.58 1.36
CA SER A 92 -28.78 -4.74 0.51
C SER A 92 -27.34 -4.71 -0.03
N ALA A 93 -26.72 -5.90 0.00
CA ALA A 93 -25.52 -6.41 -0.66
C ALA A 93 -24.11 -5.89 -0.25
N PRO A 94 -23.11 -6.79 -0.11
CA PRO A 94 -21.73 -6.40 0.05
C PRO A 94 -21.16 -6.02 -1.32
N LEU A 95 -20.87 -4.74 -1.53
CA LEU A 95 -19.94 -4.34 -2.58
C LEU A 95 -18.52 -4.57 -2.05
N SER A 96 -18.00 -5.78 -2.32
CA SER A 96 -16.55 -6.01 -2.24
C SER A 96 -15.87 -5.10 -3.26
N SER A 97 -15.07 -4.15 -2.77
CA SER A 97 -14.24 -3.32 -3.64
C SER A 97 -13.06 -4.17 -4.10
N THR A 98 -13.25 -4.92 -5.19
CA THR A 98 -12.16 -5.55 -5.93
C THR A 98 -12.04 -4.79 -7.25
N ASN A 99 -11.25 -3.72 -7.23
CA ASN A 99 -10.76 -3.10 -8.46
C ASN A 99 -9.37 -3.68 -8.76
N TYR A 100 -9.35 -4.90 -9.30
CA TYR A 100 -8.41 -5.25 -10.37
C TYR A 100 -9.25 -5.67 -11.57
N ALA A 101 -8.89 -5.12 -12.72
CA ALA A 101 -9.64 -5.18 -13.96
C ALA A 101 -9.98 -6.62 -14.41
N GLY A 102 -11.25 -6.83 -14.76
CA GLY A 102 -11.74 -8.07 -15.36
C GLY A 102 -13.20 -8.33 -14.98
N ALA A 103 -14.13 -7.71 -15.70
CA ALA A 103 -15.56 -7.92 -15.53
C ALA A 103 -15.93 -9.39 -15.82
N ILE A 104 -16.63 -10.04 -14.89
CA ILE A 104 -17.31 -11.31 -15.15
C ILE A 104 -18.81 -11.03 -15.04
N ASP A 105 -19.49 -11.14 -16.18
CA ASP A 105 -20.94 -11.04 -16.28
C ASP A 105 -21.56 -12.32 -15.68
N LEU A 106 -22.47 -12.16 -14.73
CA LEU A 106 -23.19 -13.27 -14.11
C LEU A 106 -24.69 -13.14 -14.38
N ASN A 107 -25.07 -13.23 -15.65
CA ASN A 107 -26.43 -13.62 -16.02
C ASN A 107 -26.43 -15.02 -16.64
N VAL A 108 -26.50 -16.05 -15.80
CA VAL A 108 -27.02 -17.35 -16.24
C VAL A 108 -28.19 -17.72 -15.35
N ALA A 109 -29.38 -17.52 -15.90
CA ALA A 109 -30.60 -18.11 -15.38
C ALA A 109 -30.44 -19.63 -15.33
N THR A 110 -30.87 -20.25 -14.24
CA THR A 110 -31.10 -21.70 -14.23
C THR A 110 -32.47 -21.97 -13.66
N THR A 111 -33.46 -21.81 -14.54
CA THR A 111 -34.69 -22.61 -14.52
C THR A 111 -34.33 -24.02 -14.98
N ALA A 112 -34.64 -25.03 -14.17
CA ALA A 112 -35.29 -26.28 -14.60
C ALA A 112 -35.43 -27.28 -13.44
N GLU A 113 -36.67 -27.66 -13.18
CA GLU A 113 -37.10 -28.85 -12.45
C GLU A 113 -36.59 -30.15 -13.10
N MET A 114 -36.37 -31.18 -12.29
CA MET A 114 -36.59 -32.62 -12.54
C MET A 114 -36.11 -33.37 -11.28
N ASP A 115 -37.01 -33.72 -10.35
CA ASP A 115 -37.71 -35.02 -10.27
C ASP A 115 -36.80 -36.25 -10.24
N ALA A 116 -36.70 -36.90 -9.06
CA ALA A 116 -36.80 -38.35 -8.88
C ALA A 116 -36.66 -38.69 -7.38
N GLY A 117 -37.70 -39.29 -6.80
CA GLY A 117 -37.72 -39.73 -5.40
C GLY A 117 -36.90 -40.98 -5.10
N VAL A 118 -36.80 -41.32 -3.81
CA VAL A 118 -37.36 -42.53 -3.18
C VAL A 118 -36.77 -42.68 -1.76
N HIS A 119 -37.68 -43.06 -0.87
CA HIS A 119 -37.62 -43.35 0.57
C HIS A 119 -36.57 -44.42 0.94
N PRO A 120 -36.24 -44.58 2.24
CA PRO A 120 -37.02 -45.53 3.05
C PRO A 120 -37.42 -45.02 4.44
#